data_AF-A0A533W981-F1
#
_entry.id   AF-A0A533W981-F1
#
_cell.length_a   1.000
_cell.length_b   1.000
_cell.length_c   1.000
_cell.angle_alpha   90.00
_cell.angle_beta   90.00
_cell.angle_gamma   90.00
#
_symmetry.space_group_name_H-M   'P 1'
#
loop_
_entity.id
_entity.type
_entity.pdbx_description
1 polymer ?
#
loop_
_entity_poly.entity_id
_entity_poly.type
_entity_poly.pdbx_seq_one_letter_code
_entity_poly.pdbx_strand_id
1 'polypeptide(L)'
;MFSQKMNGQDSSKLRGRSAIEAVHVGVTGEDEARLDATISRLYGVEGDEAAEIHANYHIDKILSLLAKRTRENGMKKQTLAERVKQLDVSGTAHEVARGKLTETAAVDALFRGLSMIENDGKADDRYVNFYG
;
A
#
# COMPACT_ATOMS: atom_id res chain seq x y z
N MET A 1 -15.41 39.16 -5.69
CA MET A 1 -14.90 38.07 -6.54
C MET A 1 -13.60 37.56 -5.93
N PHE A 2 -13.65 36.45 -5.18
CA PHE A 2 -12.45 35.84 -4.62
C PHE A 2 -11.80 34.95 -5.69
N SER A 3 -10.68 35.41 -6.25
CA SER A 3 -9.84 34.62 -7.14
C SER A 3 -8.76 33.96 -6.29
N GLN A 4 -9.02 32.72 -5.87
CA GLN A 4 -8.08 31.90 -5.14
C GLN A 4 -7.04 31.39 -6.15
N LYS A 5 -5.90 32.09 -6.24
CA LYS A 5 -4.76 31.66 -7.05
C LYS A 5 -4.27 30.31 -6.51
N MET A 6 -4.39 29.29 -7.34
CA MET A 6 -3.81 27.97 -7.19
C MET A 6 -2.32 28.10 -6.85
N ASN A 7 -1.95 27.67 -5.66
CA ASN A 7 -0.56 27.52 -5.26
C ASN A 7 -0.04 26.26 -5.96
N GLY A 8 0.39 26.42 -7.22
CA GLY A 8 1.16 25.42 -7.92
C GLY A 8 2.50 25.29 -7.21
N GLN A 9 2.58 24.39 -6.22
CA GLN A 9 3.86 23.92 -5.75
C GLN A 9 4.59 23.35 -6.96
N ASP A 10 5.69 24.00 -7.35
CA ASP A 10 6.64 23.49 -8.34
C ASP A 10 7.06 22.07 -7.97
N SER A 11 6.32 21.07 -8.44
CA SER A 11 6.63 19.65 -8.28
C SER A 11 7.99 19.30 -8.89
N SER A 12 8.53 20.18 -9.75
CA SER A 12 9.88 20.07 -10.34
C SER A 12 11.02 20.21 -9.32
N LYS A 13 10.77 20.76 -8.11
CA LYS A 13 11.78 20.87 -7.05
C LYS A 13 11.73 19.74 -6.02
N LEU A 14 10.66 18.95 -6.00
CA LEU A 14 10.56 17.80 -5.12
C LEU A 14 11.26 16.61 -5.79
N ARG A 15 12.08 15.89 -5.03
CA ARG A 15 12.78 14.68 -5.49
C ARG A 15 12.45 13.51 -4.59
N GLY A 16 12.51 12.30 -5.15
CA GLY A 16 12.22 11.07 -4.40
C GLY A 16 10.78 11.03 -3.87
N ARG A 17 10.58 10.41 -2.71
CA ARG A 17 9.25 10.09 -2.14
C ARG A 17 8.31 11.30 -2.05
N SER A 18 8.81 12.49 -1.72
CA SER A 18 8.01 13.71 -1.59
C SER A 18 7.42 14.21 -2.93
N ALA A 19 8.08 13.88 -4.05
CA ALA A 19 7.60 14.27 -5.38
C ALA A 19 6.40 13.41 -5.80
N ILE A 20 6.48 12.10 -5.55
CA ILE A 20 5.36 11.16 -5.78
C ILE A 20 4.21 11.50 -4.84
N GLU A 21 4.49 11.78 -3.57
CA GLU A 21 3.47 12.14 -2.59
C GLU A 21 2.71 13.41 -3.00
N ALA A 22 3.40 14.44 -3.50
CA ALA A 22 2.78 15.65 -4.02
C ALA A 22 1.88 15.38 -5.24
N VAL A 23 2.25 14.45 -6.11
CA VAL A 23 1.43 14.01 -7.25
C VAL A 23 0.18 13.26 -6.80
N HIS A 24 0.23 12.58 -5.65
CA HIS A 24 -0.92 11.88 -5.05
C HIS A 24 -1.82 12.78 -4.20
N VAL A 25 -1.42 14.03 -3.89
CA VAL A 25 -2.26 14.96 -3.12
C VAL A 25 -3.51 15.32 -3.92
N GLY A 26 -4.67 14.84 -3.45
CA GLY A 26 -5.97 15.13 -4.06
C GLY A 26 -6.37 14.16 -5.19
N VAL A 27 -5.60 13.10 -5.42
CA VAL A 27 -5.95 12.04 -6.37
C VAL A 27 -6.85 11.02 -5.68
N THR A 28 -7.89 10.58 -6.38
CA THR A 28 -8.83 9.55 -5.89
C THR A 28 -8.98 8.44 -6.92
N GLY A 29 -8.85 7.19 -6.49
CA GLY A 29 -9.31 5.98 -7.18
C GLY A 29 -9.06 5.90 -8.69
N GLU A 30 -10.01 6.41 -9.49
CA GLU A 30 -9.98 6.34 -10.95
C GLU A 30 -8.87 7.19 -11.59
N ASP A 31 -8.38 8.23 -10.92
CA ASP A 31 -7.27 9.06 -11.42
C ASP A 31 -5.89 8.46 -11.11
N GLU A 32 -5.83 7.39 -10.30
CA GLU A 32 -4.59 6.71 -9.92
C GLU A 32 -3.88 6.13 -11.14
N ALA A 33 -4.64 5.49 -12.04
CA ALA A 33 -4.11 4.89 -13.27
C ALA A 33 -3.48 5.92 -14.24
N ARG A 34 -3.77 7.21 -14.05
CA ARG A 34 -3.20 8.30 -14.87
C ARG A 34 -1.89 8.82 -14.32
N LEU A 35 -1.50 8.41 -13.10
CA LEU A 35 -0.29 8.88 -12.46
C LEU A 35 0.98 8.30 -13.10
N ASP A 36 0.92 7.15 -13.77
CA ASP A 36 2.08 6.56 -14.47
C ASP A 36 2.70 7.53 -15.48
N ALA A 37 1.87 8.20 -16.29
CA ALA A 37 2.33 9.21 -17.25
C ALA A 37 2.91 10.46 -16.57
N THR A 38 2.39 10.80 -15.39
CA THR A 38 2.88 11.92 -14.59
C THR A 38 4.23 11.58 -13.95
N ILE A 39 4.37 10.36 -13.44
CA ILE A 39 5.61 9.83 -12.84
C ILE A 39 6.70 9.69 -13.91
N SER A 40 6.37 9.13 -15.08
CA SER A 40 7.28 9.07 -16.23
C SER A 40 7.83 10.46 -16.58
N ARG A 41 6.95 11.47 -16.67
CA ARG A 41 7.37 12.86 -16.94
C ARG A 41 8.20 13.47 -15.81
N LEU A 42 7.85 13.19 -14.56
CA LEU A 42 8.52 13.74 -13.38
C LEU A 42 9.95 13.19 -13.22
N TYR A 43 10.14 11.90 -13.48
CA TYR A 43 11.43 11.22 -13.33
C TYR A 43 12.22 11.11 -14.63
N GLY A 44 11.61 11.37 -15.79
CA GLY A 44 12.24 11.22 -17.10
C GLY A 44 12.52 9.76 -17.46
N VAL A 45 11.64 8.85 -17.01
CA VAL A 45 11.78 7.39 -17.18
C VAL A 45 10.73 6.84 -18.14
N GLU A 46 10.99 5.65 -18.68
CA GLU A 46 10.06 4.93 -19.55
C GLU A 46 8.78 4.51 -18.80
N GLY A 47 7.73 4.18 -19.56
CA GLY A 47 6.42 3.84 -18.99
C GLY A 47 6.44 2.65 -18.02
N ASP A 48 7.20 1.61 -18.35
CA ASP A 48 7.32 0.41 -17.50
C ASP A 48 8.02 0.74 -16.16
N GLU A 49 9.11 1.52 -16.23
CA GLU A 49 9.85 1.96 -15.03
C GLU A 49 9.00 2.91 -14.17
N ALA A 50 8.20 3.78 -14.80
CA ALA A 50 7.25 4.62 -14.07
C ALA A 50 6.18 3.80 -13.34
N ALA A 51 5.66 2.74 -13.96
CA ALA A 51 4.69 1.85 -13.34
C ALA A 51 5.30 1.07 -12.16
N GLU A 52 6.57 0.67 -12.25
CA GLU A 52 7.29 0.07 -11.12
C GLU A 52 7.52 1.06 -9.98
N ILE A 53 7.92 2.30 -10.28
CA ILE A 53 8.07 3.36 -9.28
C ILE A 53 6.73 3.62 -8.57
N HIS A 54 5.64 3.64 -9.32
CA HIS A 54 4.30 3.85 -8.79
C HIS A 54 3.85 2.67 -7.90
N ALA A 55 4.04 1.43 -8.35
CA ALA A 55 3.74 0.26 -7.55
C ALA A 55 4.57 0.22 -6.25
N ASN A 56 5.85 0.55 -6.32
CA ASN A 56 6.73 0.60 -5.15
C ASN A 56 6.27 1.64 -4.13
N TYR A 57 5.79 2.81 -4.58
CA TYR A 57 5.17 3.79 -3.69
C TYR A 57 3.98 3.20 -2.90
N HIS A 58 3.10 2.47 -3.59
CA HIS A 58 1.94 1.81 -2.96
C HIS A 58 2.35 0.68 -2.03
N ILE A 59 3.36 -0.13 -2.36
CA ILE A 59 3.91 -1.16 -1.47
C ILE A 59 4.33 -0.53 -0.14
N ASP A 60 5.14 0.52 -0.18
CA ASP A 60 5.62 1.25 1.00
C ASP A 60 4.47 1.77 1.88
N LYS A 61 3.44 2.34 1.23
CA LYS A 61 2.31 2.94 1.92
C LYS A 61 1.39 1.89 2.55
N ILE A 62 1.06 0.83 1.80
CA ILE A 62 0.27 -0.31 2.28
C ILE A 62 0.97 -0.97 3.47
N LEU A 63 2.28 -1.24 3.38
CA LEU A 63 3.04 -1.85 4.48
C LEU A 63 3.04 -0.97 5.74
N SER A 64 3.19 0.35 5.58
CA SER A 64 3.13 1.29 6.71
C SER A 64 1.76 1.28 7.40
N LEU A 65 0.67 1.33 6.63
CA LEU A 65 -0.70 1.27 7.13
C LEU A 65 -1.01 -0.08 7.79
N LEU A 66 -0.58 -1.18 7.17
CA LEU A 66 -0.74 -2.53 7.71
C LEU A 66 0.04 -2.70 9.03
N ALA A 67 1.26 -2.19 9.10
CA ALA A 67 2.07 -2.22 10.32
C ALA A 67 1.47 -1.37 11.46
N LYS A 68 0.82 -0.25 11.12
CA LYS A 68 0.08 0.56 12.10
C LYS A 68 -1.13 -0.22 12.64
N ARG A 69 -1.97 -0.75 11.74
CA ARG A 69 -3.19 -1.47 12.11
C ARG A 69 -2.91 -2.75 12.90
N THR A 70 -1.88 -3.51 12.54
CA THR A 70 -1.51 -4.74 13.25
C THR A 70 -0.99 -4.44 14.65
N ARG A 71 -0.24 -3.34 14.82
CA ARG A 71 0.17 -2.85 16.15
C ARG A 71 -1.00 -2.45 17.02
N GLU A 72 -1.98 -1.74 16.46
CA GLU A 72 -3.22 -1.36 17.16
C GLU A 72 -4.03 -2.59 17.59
N ASN A 73 -3.94 -3.69 16.86
CA ASN A 73 -4.55 -4.98 17.20
C ASN A 73 -3.65 -5.91 18.03
N GLY A 74 -2.51 -5.43 18.54
CA GLY A 74 -1.65 -6.20 19.46
C GLY A 74 -0.70 -7.20 18.81
N MET A 75 -0.58 -7.22 17.48
CA MET A 75 0.36 -8.10 16.78
C MET A 75 1.80 -7.62 16.94
N LYS A 76 2.72 -8.54 17.25
CA LYS A 76 4.16 -8.24 17.37
C LYS A 76 4.77 -7.99 15.99
N LYS A 77 5.71 -7.05 15.91
CA LYS A 77 6.45 -6.71 14.67
C LYS A 77 7.14 -7.92 14.02
N GLN A 78 7.65 -8.84 14.83
CA GLN A 78 8.35 -10.03 14.36
C GLN A 78 7.40 -10.99 13.63
N THR A 79 6.24 -11.25 14.24
CA THR A 79 5.15 -12.05 13.64
C THR A 79 4.64 -11.43 12.35
N LEU A 80 4.53 -10.10 12.29
CA LEU A 80 4.19 -9.39 11.06
C LEU A 80 5.24 -9.63 9.97
N ALA A 81 6.53 -9.49 10.28
CA ALA A 81 7.62 -9.65 9.30
C ALA A 81 7.73 -11.08 8.75
N GLU A 82 7.37 -12.09 9.54
CA GLU A 82 7.33 -13.49 9.09
C GLU A 82 6.13 -13.76 8.18
N ARG A 83 4.95 -13.24 8.55
CA ARG A 83 3.70 -13.55 7.85
C ARG A 83 3.43 -12.67 6.64
N VAL A 84 3.97 -11.44 6.61
CA VAL A 84 3.83 -10.55 5.44
C VAL A 84 4.47 -11.14 4.19
N LYS A 85 5.50 -11.99 4.35
CA LYS A 85 6.13 -12.73 3.24
C LYS A 85 5.21 -13.74 2.57
N GLN A 86 4.13 -14.14 3.25
CA GLN A 86 3.13 -15.08 2.74
C GLN A 86 1.98 -14.35 2.05
N LEU A 87 1.98 -13.02 2.05
CA LEU A 87 0.96 -12.20 1.41
C LEU A 87 1.44 -11.67 0.07
N ASP A 88 0.53 -11.56 -0.89
CA ASP A 88 0.78 -10.93 -2.17
C ASP A 88 0.64 -9.39 -2.09
N VAL A 89 1.59 -8.76 -1.39
CA VAL A 89 1.64 -7.30 -1.24
C VAL A 89 1.93 -6.61 -2.57
N SER A 90 2.78 -7.21 -3.41
CA SER A 90 3.17 -6.65 -4.71
C SER A 90 2.00 -6.67 -5.70
N GLY A 91 1.27 -7.79 -5.80
CA GLY A 91 0.07 -7.88 -6.62
C GLY A 91 -0.99 -6.89 -6.18
N THR A 92 -1.24 -6.81 -4.87
CA THR A 92 -2.21 -5.86 -4.30
C THR A 92 -1.82 -4.40 -4.62
N ALA A 93 -0.55 -4.05 -4.49
CA ALA A 93 -0.06 -2.71 -4.81
C ALA A 93 -0.19 -2.37 -6.31
N HIS A 94 0.02 -3.33 -7.20
CA HIS A 94 -0.24 -3.14 -8.63
C HIS A 94 -1.71 -2.90 -8.94
N GLU A 95 -2.63 -3.56 -8.23
CA GLU A 95 -4.06 -3.30 -8.38
C GLU A 95 -4.44 -1.89 -7.91
N VAL A 96 -3.81 -1.40 -6.85
CA VAL A 96 -3.97 -0.02 -6.39
C VAL A 96 -3.42 0.98 -7.40
N ALA A 97 -2.19 0.77 -7.89
CA ALA A 97 -1.57 1.63 -8.91
C ALA A 97 -2.41 1.74 -10.20
N ARG A 98 -3.12 0.66 -10.56
CA ARG A 98 -4.03 0.63 -11.72
C ARG A 98 -5.43 1.19 -11.42
N GLY A 99 -5.67 1.72 -10.23
CA GLY A 99 -6.97 2.26 -9.79
C GLY A 99 -8.06 1.20 -9.60
N LYS A 100 -7.72 -0.09 -9.58
CA LYS A 100 -8.69 -1.19 -9.41
C LYS A 100 -9.11 -1.39 -7.95
N LEU A 101 -8.22 -1.00 -7.04
CA LEU A 101 -8.39 -1.18 -5.60
C LEU A 101 -7.98 0.10 -4.88
N THR A 102 -8.64 0.43 -3.78
CA THR A 102 -8.20 1.55 -2.92
C THR A 102 -7.17 1.06 -1.90
N GLU A 103 -6.26 1.95 -1.47
CA GLU A 103 -5.28 1.64 -0.43
C GLU A 103 -5.94 1.07 0.85
N THR A 104 -7.10 1.60 1.24
CA THR A 104 -7.85 1.11 2.42
C THR A 104 -8.34 -0.32 2.21
N ALA A 105 -8.93 -0.62 1.05
CA ALA A 105 -9.43 -1.94 0.72
C ALA A 105 -8.30 -2.97 0.59
N ALA A 106 -7.15 -2.56 0.03
CA ALA A 106 -5.92 -3.35 0.00
C ALA A 106 -5.46 -3.73 1.41
N VAL A 107 -5.37 -2.75 2.31
CA VAL A 107 -4.97 -2.98 3.71
C VAL A 107 -5.98 -3.87 4.45
N ASP A 108 -7.29 -3.68 4.22
CA ASP A 108 -8.34 -4.54 4.77
C ASP A 108 -8.18 -6.00 4.34
N ALA A 109 -7.97 -6.25 3.04
CA ALA A 109 -7.78 -7.59 2.49
C ALA A 109 -6.54 -8.27 3.07
N LEU A 110 -5.40 -7.57 3.09
CA LEU A 110 -4.15 -8.08 3.64
C LEU A 110 -4.24 -8.35 5.14
N PHE A 111 -4.92 -7.48 5.89
CA PHE A 111 -5.14 -7.67 7.32
C PHE A 111 -6.01 -8.89 7.64
N ARG A 112 -7.05 -9.14 6.82
CA ARG A 112 -7.85 -10.37 6.93
C ARG A 112 -7.00 -11.60 6.64
N GLY A 113 -6.15 -11.55 5.61
CA GLY A 113 -5.19 -12.62 5.30
C GLY A 113 -4.26 -12.94 6.49
N LEU A 114 -3.69 -11.90 7.12
CA LEU A 114 -2.87 -12.07 8.33
C LEU A 114 -3.64 -12.73 9.48
N SER A 115 -4.91 -12.35 9.66
CA SER A 115 -5.76 -12.88 10.73
C SER A 115 -6.14 -14.34 10.50
N MET A 116 -6.33 -14.75 9.24
CA MET A 116 -6.54 -16.15 8.87
C MET A 116 -5.29 -16.99 9.17
N ILE A 117 -4.11 -16.53 8.73
CA ILE A 117 -2.83 -17.19 9.04
C ILE A 117 -2.60 -17.26 10.56
N GLU A 118 -3.05 -16.27 11.32
CA GLU A 118 -3.00 -16.31 12.78
C GLU A 118 -3.88 -17.39 13.40
N ASN A 119 -5.09 -17.55 12.90
CA ASN A 119 -6.03 -18.54 13.42
C ASN A 119 -5.69 -19.97 12.97
N ASP A 120 -5.15 -20.15 11.76
CA ASP A 120 -4.73 -21.46 11.26
C ASP A 120 -3.61 -22.04 12.14
N GLY A 121 -2.63 -21.21 12.52
CA GLY A 121 -1.59 -21.58 13.48
C GLY A 121 -2.06 -21.79 14.94
N LYS A 122 -3.31 -21.43 15.27
CA LYS A 122 -3.95 -21.70 16.59
C LYS A 122 -4.96 -22.86 16.53
N ALA A 123 -5.25 -23.40 15.36
CA ALA A 123 -6.17 -24.51 15.20
C ALA A 123 -5.53 -25.85 15.59
N ASP A 124 -4.21 -25.99 15.41
CA ASP A 124 -3.48 -27.24 15.65
C ASP A 124 -3.30 -27.56 17.16
N ASP A 125 -3.10 -26.54 18.00
CA ASP A 125 -2.89 -26.70 19.45
C ASP A 125 -4.16 -27.01 20.27
N ARG A 126 -5.32 -27.19 19.61
CA ARG A 126 -6.61 -27.46 20.30
C ARG A 126 -7.06 -28.92 20.25
N TYR A 127 -6.23 -29.84 19.75
CA TYR A 127 -6.36 -31.26 20.10
C TYR A 127 -5.83 -31.50 21.51
N VAL A 128 -6.57 -30.99 22.50
CA VAL A 128 -6.51 -31.49 23.88
C VAL A 128 -6.98 -32.94 23.81
N ASN A 129 -6.04 -33.87 23.99
CA ASN A 129 -6.32 -35.30 24.18
C ASN A 129 -7.40 -35.47 25.27
N PHE A 130 -8.62 -35.71 24.83
CA PHE A 130 -9.78 -36.05 25.67
C PHE A 130 -10.08 -37.55 25.58
N TYR A 131 -9.03 -38.36 25.65
CA TYR A 131 -9.02 -39.80 25.94
C TYR A 131 -7.60 -40.05 26.45
N GLY A 132 -7.28 -40.63 27.60
CA GLY A 132 -7.99 -41.35 28.65
C GLY A 132 -6.89 -42.02 29.46
#